data_AF-A0A3P1SCM7-F1
#
_entry.id   AF-A0A3P1SCM7-F1
#
_cell.length_a   1.000
_cell.length_b   1.000
_cell.length_c   1.000
_cell.angle_alpha   90.00
_cell.angle_beta   90.00
_cell.angle_gamma   90.00
#
_symmetry.space_group_name_H-M   'P 1'
#
loop_
_entity.id
_entity.type
_entity.pdbx_description
1 polymer ?
#
loop_
_entity_poly.entity_id
_entity_poly.type
_entity_poly.pdbx_seq_one_letter_code
_entity_poly.pdbx_strand_id
1 'polypeptide(L)'
;IPPYILEKINHLSSWQIGLVNLTSPLGLVLTSKISGKLISRIGNIVLMTTGLIIMIVAYTSLGLLQYILNPVTISLLLLIYGIGGGFFLPSNTSAIMGTVSQDMQGTAGATQRMVQNIGIAFYTAVTSLFISNSSNSDKL
;
A
#
# COMPACT_ATOMS: atom_id res chain seq x y z
N ILE A 1 5.45 6.46 -0.71
CA ILE A 1 5.48 7.91 -0.45
C ILE A 1 5.67 8.64 -1.78
N PRO A 2 5.04 9.81 -2.01
CA PRO A 2 5.27 10.56 -3.24
C PRO A 2 6.76 10.82 -3.51
N PRO A 3 7.31 10.47 -4.69
CA PRO A 3 8.71 10.72 -5.05
C PRO A 3 9.17 12.15 -4.78
N TYR A 4 8.30 13.12 -5.06
CA TYR A 4 8.52 14.55 -4.84
C TYR A 4 8.94 14.90 -3.41
N ILE A 5 8.37 14.24 -2.39
CA ILE A 5 8.71 14.49 -0.98
C ILE A 5 10.13 14.02 -0.68
N LEU A 6 10.51 12.85 -1.20
CA LEU A 6 11.87 12.30 -1.03
C LEU A 6 12.92 13.11 -1.79
N GLU A 7 12.57 13.65 -2.94
CA GLU A 7 13.43 14.54 -3.73
C GLU A 7 13.60 15.91 -3.05
N LYS A 8 12.49 16.59 -2.69
CA LYS A 8 12.52 17.98 -2.16
C LYS A 8 13.07 18.07 -0.75
N ILE A 9 12.78 17.11 0.12
CA ILE A 9 13.13 17.17 1.56
C ILE A 9 14.38 16.38 1.88
N ASN A 10 14.53 15.18 1.31
CA ASN A 10 15.65 14.30 1.63
C ASN A 10 16.79 14.40 0.60
N HIS A 11 16.64 15.24 -0.44
CA HIS A 11 17.63 15.46 -1.51
C HIS A 11 18.10 14.15 -2.17
N LEU A 12 17.20 13.16 -2.24
CA LEU A 12 17.52 11.87 -2.83
C LEU A 12 17.51 11.96 -4.36
N SER A 13 18.46 11.28 -4.97
CA SER A 13 18.46 11.03 -6.42
C SER A 13 17.40 10.00 -6.83
N SER A 14 17.01 9.99 -8.11
CA SER A 14 15.90 9.16 -8.61
C SER A 14 16.07 7.66 -8.33
N TRP A 15 17.30 7.13 -8.41
CA TRP A 15 17.54 5.71 -8.13
C TRP A 15 17.40 5.37 -6.64
N GLN A 16 17.78 6.29 -5.74
CA GLN A 16 17.60 6.13 -4.30
C GLN A 16 16.12 6.14 -3.93
N ILE A 17 15.34 7.06 -4.54
CA ILE A 17 13.89 7.11 -4.38
C ILE A 17 13.25 5.79 -4.82
N GLY A 18 13.75 5.21 -5.92
CA GLY A 18 13.36 3.89 -6.40
C GLY A 18 13.60 2.81 -5.34
N LEU A 19 14.81 2.73 -4.77
CA LEU A 19 15.15 1.76 -3.73
C LEU A 19 14.30 1.91 -2.46
N VAL A 20 14.07 3.14 -2.01
CA VAL A 20 13.21 3.43 -0.84
C VAL A 20 11.79 2.92 -1.11
N ASN A 21 11.19 3.25 -2.25
CA ASN A 21 9.82 2.81 -2.56
C ASN A 21 9.71 1.32 -2.85
N LEU A 22 10.77 0.67 -3.34
CA LEU A 22 10.83 -0.78 -3.59
C LEU A 22 10.61 -1.60 -2.31
N THR A 23 10.91 -1.05 -1.13
CA THR A 23 10.72 -1.77 0.14
C THR A 23 9.27 -2.17 0.40
N SER A 24 8.28 -1.38 -0.05
CA SER A 24 6.87 -1.72 0.07
C SER A 24 6.50 -3.00 -0.71
N PRO A 25 6.69 -3.11 -2.04
CA PRO A 25 6.42 -4.35 -2.76
C PRO A 25 7.30 -5.52 -2.27
N LEU A 26 8.52 -5.29 -1.78
CA LEU A 26 9.33 -6.35 -1.16
C LEU A 26 8.64 -6.94 0.08
N GLY A 27 8.18 -6.10 1.01
CA GLY A 27 7.47 -6.56 2.21
C GLY A 27 6.22 -7.38 1.87
N LEU A 28 5.48 -6.93 0.85
CA LEU A 28 4.30 -7.63 0.35
C LEU A 28 4.66 -9.01 -0.20
N VAL A 29 5.65 -9.11 -1.09
CA VAL A 29 6.02 -10.38 -1.74
C VAL A 29 6.51 -11.39 -0.70
N LEU A 30 7.34 -10.95 0.25
CA LEU A 30 7.90 -11.81 1.30
C LEU A 30 6.81 -12.43 2.18
N THR A 31 5.74 -11.68 2.45
CA THR A 31 4.68 -12.09 3.38
C THR A 31 3.46 -12.70 2.71
N SER A 32 3.24 -12.46 1.42
CA SER A 32 2.07 -12.98 0.69
C SER A 32 2.00 -14.51 0.68
N LYS A 33 3.14 -15.20 0.50
CA LYS A 33 3.18 -16.67 0.57
C LYS A 33 2.85 -17.20 1.97
N ILE A 34 3.25 -16.47 3.00
CA ILE A 34 3.00 -16.83 4.41
C ILE A 34 1.51 -16.66 4.68
N SER A 35 0.93 -15.52 4.32
CA SER A 35 -0.51 -15.25 4.45
C SER A 35 -1.36 -16.37 3.84
N GLY A 36 -1.06 -16.76 2.60
CA GLY A 36 -1.77 -17.85 1.91
C GLY A 36 -1.82 -19.16 2.70
N LYS A 37 -0.72 -19.53 3.40
CA LYS A 37 -0.68 -20.73 4.25
C LYS A 37 -1.42 -20.54 5.58
N LEU A 38 -1.46 -19.33 6.11
CA LEU A 38 -2.13 -19.04 7.39
C LEU A 38 -3.66 -18.95 7.25
N ILE A 39 -4.18 -18.68 6.06
CA ILE A 39 -5.63 -18.62 5.80
C ILE A 39 -6.35 -19.88 6.29
N SER A 40 -5.80 -21.07 6.04
CA SER A 40 -6.41 -22.33 6.48
C SER A 40 -6.39 -22.55 7.99
N ARG A 41 -5.54 -21.83 8.74
CA ARG A 41 -5.37 -21.98 10.19
C ARG A 41 -6.16 -20.97 11.00
N ILE A 42 -6.14 -19.70 10.59
CA ILE A 42 -6.72 -18.58 11.36
C ILE A 42 -7.80 -17.81 10.59
N GLY A 43 -8.07 -18.20 9.35
CA GLY A 43 -9.13 -17.61 8.52
C GLY A 43 -8.74 -16.29 7.85
N ASN A 44 -9.52 -15.92 6.82
CA ASN A 44 -9.29 -14.70 6.05
C ASN A 44 -9.49 -13.43 6.88
N ILE A 45 -10.53 -13.38 7.71
CA ILE A 45 -10.93 -12.15 8.45
C ILE A 45 -9.81 -11.70 9.39
N VAL A 46 -9.25 -12.62 10.18
CA VAL A 46 -8.19 -12.30 11.14
C VAL A 46 -6.96 -11.73 10.43
N LEU A 47 -6.54 -12.36 9.31
CA LEU A 47 -5.40 -11.90 8.50
C LEU A 47 -5.66 -10.55 7.83
N MET A 48 -6.87 -10.33 7.31
CA MET A 48 -7.25 -9.05 6.73
C MET A 48 -7.21 -7.94 7.76
N THR A 49 -7.82 -8.14 8.93
CA THR A 49 -7.86 -7.13 9.99
C THR A 49 -6.47 -6.82 10.53
N THR A 50 -5.63 -7.83 10.77
CA THR A 50 -4.24 -7.60 11.21
C THR A 50 -3.42 -6.87 10.15
N GLY A 51 -3.55 -7.29 8.88
CA GLY A 51 -2.92 -6.59 7.76
C GLY A 51 -3.31 -5.12 7.67
N LEU A 52 -4.61 -4.82 7.78
CA LEU A 52 -5.14 -3.45 7.78
C LEU A 52 -4.61 -2.61 8.95
N ILE A 53 -4.57 -3.16 10.17
CA ILE A 53 -4.02 -2.46 11.33
C ILE A 53 -2.54 -2.10 11.10
N ILE A 54 -1.74 -3.06 10.62
CA ILE A 54 -0.32 -2.83 10.31
C ILE A 54 -0.17 -1.73 9.25
N MET A 55 -0.97 -1.80 8.18
CA MET A 55 -0.95 -0.80 7.10
C MET A 55 -1.32 0.59 7.62
N ILE A 56 -2.39 0.71 8.43
CA ILE A 56 -2.82 1.99 9.01
C ILE A 56 -1.72 2.58 9.87
N VAL A 57 -1.15 1.81 10.82
CA VAL A 57 -0.11 2.30 11.71
C VAL A 57 1.12 2.78 10.92
N ALA A 58 1.57 2.00 9.94
CA ALA A 58 2.73 2.35 9.12
C ALA A 58 2.45 3.61 8.28
N TYR A 59 1.30 3.67 7.60
CA TYR A 59 0.97 4.77 6.70
C TYR A 59 0.64 6.07 7.45
N THR A 60 -0.02 5.99 8.61
CA THR A 60 -0.23 7.13 9.51
C THR A 60 1.09 7.67 10.05
N SER A 61 2.02 6.79 10.45
CA SER A 61 3.36 7.19 10.89
C SER A 61 4.12 7.91 9.78
N LEU A 62 4.04 7.39 8.55
CA LEU A 62 4.62 8.04 7.37
C LEU A 62 3.99 9.41 7.12
N GLY A 63 2.66 9.50 7.11
CA GLY A 63 1.95 10.76 6.84
C GLY A 63 2.24 11.86 7.86
N LEU A 64 2.30 11.52 9.15
CA LEU A 64 2.52 12.48 10.23
C LEU A 64 3.99 12.92 10.36
N LEU A 65 4.94 12.02 10.10
CA LEU A 65 6.35 12.24 10.42
C LEU A 65 7.25 12.37 9.18
N GLN A 66 6.72 12.27 7.96
CA GLN A 66 7.52 12.25 6.72
C GLN A 66 8.57 13.37 6.58
N TYR A 67 8.34 14.54 7.16
CA TYR A 67 9.25 15.69 7.06
C TYR A 67 10.47 15.61 7.98
N ILE A 68 10.43 14.75 9.01
CA ILE A 68 11.52 14.58 9.99
C ILE A 68 12.18 13.20 9.90
N LEU A 69 11.58 12.26 9.18
CA LEU A 69 12.10 10.91 9.05
C LEU A 69 13.25 10.85 8.03
N ASN A 70 14.32 10.15 8.40
CA ASN A 70 15.38 9.83 7.47
C ASN A 70 14.95 8.75 6.45
N PRO A 71 15.65 8.62 5.31
CA PRO A 71 15.30 7.68 4.25
C PRO A 71 15.25 6.21 4.69
N VAL A 72 16.08 5.82 5.66
CA VAL A 72 16.14 4.45 6.20
C VAL A 72 14.85 4.15 6.97
N THR A 73 14.40 5.06 7.81
CA THR A 73 13.17 4.90 8.61
C THR A 73 11.95 4.90 7.71
N ILE A 74 11.93 5.74 6.67
CA ILE A 74 10.90 5.71 5.64
C ILE A 74 10.85 4.34 4.94
N SER A 75 12.02 3.80 4.57
CA SER A 75 12.13 2.48 3.94
C SER A 75 11.62 1.36 4.85
N LEU A 76 11.93 1.42 6.15
CA LEU A 76 11.43 0.44 7.13
C LEU A 76 9.91 0.52 7.30
N LEU A 77 9.34 1.72 7.38
CA LEU A 77 7.89 1.88 7.48
C LEU A 77 7.17 1.44 6.20
N LEU A 78 7.75 1.70 5.02
CA LEU A 78 7.24 1.19 3.74
C LEU A 78 7.32 -0.34 3.68
N LEU A 79 8.39 -0.94 4.20
CA LEU A 79 8.51 -2.40 4.33
C LEU A 79 7.41 -2.96 5.24
N ILE A 80 7.16 -2.34 6.40
CA ILE A 80 6.10 -2.73 7.34
C ILE A 80 4.71 -2.58 6.70
N TYR A 81 4.48 -1.49 5.96
CA TYR A 81 3.26 -1.32 5.17
C TYR A 81 3.10 -2.46 4.15
N GLY A 82 4.18 -2.81 3.45
CA GLY A 82 4.23 -3.96 2.54
C GLY A 82 3.86 -5.27 3.23
N ILE A 83 4.39 -5.53 4.42
CA ILE A 83 4.07 -6.71 5.25
C ILE A 83 2.56 -6.76 5.55
N GLY A 84 1.98 -5.64 5.99
CA GLY A 84 0.53 -5.55 6.21
C GLY A 84 -0.26 -5.84 4.92
N GLY A 85 0.19 -5.29 3.79
CA GLY A 85 -0.38 -5.56 2.47
C GLY A 85 -0.30 -7.03 2.05
N GLY A 86 0.78 -7.73 2.41
CA GLY A 86 0.94 -9.15 2.12
C GLY A 86 0.06 -10.06 2.99
N PHE A 87 -0.38 -9.61 4.17
CA PHE A 87 -1.47 -10.28 4.89
C PHE A 87 -2.83 -9.96 4.26
N PHE A 88 -3.11 -8.69 4.02
CA PHE A 88 -4.42 -8.22 3.57
C PHE A 88 -4.78 -8.71 2.15
N LEU A 89 -3.91 -8.51 1.16
CA LEU A 89 -4.28 -8.67 -0.25
C LEU A 89 -4.62 -10.13 -0.64
N PRO A 90 -3.83 -11.15 -0.24
CA PRO A 90 -4.17 -12.54 -0.51
C PRO A 90 -5.44 -12.97 0.23
N SER A 91 -5.58 -12.64 1.52
CA SER A 91 -6.74 -13.01 2.32
C SER A 91 -8.04 -12.35 1.85
N ASN A 92 -7.97 -11.09 1.41
CA ASN A 92 -9.13 -10.40 0.81
C ASN A 92 -9.56 -11.06 -0.50
N THR A 93 -8.59 -11.40 -1.36
CA THR A 93 -8.90 -12.08 -2.62
C THR A 93 -9.48 -13.47 -2.36
N SER A 94 -8.90 -14.24 -1.44
CA SER A 94 -9.42 -15.56 -1.05
C SER A 94 -10.81 -15.48 -0.42
N ALA A 95 -11.11 -14.46 0.38
CA ALA A 95 -12.45 -14.26 0.95
C ALA A 95 -13.50 -14.01 -0.15
N ILE A 96 -13.22 -13.11 -1.09
CA ILE A 96 -14.13 -12.79 -2.21
C ILE A 96 -14.34 -14.03 -3.09
N MET A 97 -13.26 -14.70 -3.50
CA MET A 97 -13.36 -15.90 -4.34
C MET A 97 -14.09 -17.06 -3.63
N GLY A 98 -14.01 -17.11 -2.30
CA GLY A 98 -14.74 -18.08 -1.48
C GLY A 98 -16.25 -17.86 -1.42
N THR A 99 -16.74 -16.69 -1.83
CA THR A 99 -18.19 -16.36 -1.84
C THR A 99 -18.90 -16.63 -3.17
N VAL A 100 -18.15 -17.02 -4.20
CA VAL A 100 -18.68 -17.27 -5.56
C VAL A 100 -18.32 -18.68 -6.02
N SER A 101 -19.09 -19.22 -6.96
CA SER A 101 -18.78 -20.49 -7.63
C SER A 101 -17.53 -20.34 -8.53
N GLN A 102 -16.85 -21.46 -8.80
CA GLN A 102 -15.57 -21.45 -9.54
C GLN A 102 -15.68 -20.83 -10.94
N ASP A 103 -16.80 -21.07 -11.64
CA ASP A 103 -17.11 -20.51 -12.95
C ASP A 103 -17.29 -18.98 -12.93
N MET A 104 -17.65 -18.42 -11.78
CA MET A 104 -17.86 -16.98 -11.59
C MET A 104 -16.63 -16.25 -11.05
N GLN A 105 -15.55 -16.95 -10.69
CA GLN A 105 -14.34 -16.33 -10.13
C GLN A 105 -13.66 -15.36 -11.10
N GLY A 106 -13.73 -15.63 -12.42
CA GLY A 106 -13.24 -14.70 -13.44
C GLY A 106 -13.96 -13.35 -13.38
N THR A 107 -15.30 -13.39 -13.34
CA THR A 107 -16.15 -12.19 -13.22
C THR A 107 -15.92 -11.47 -11.89
N ALA A 108 -15.93 -12.19 -10.77
CA ALA A 108 -15.68 -11.60 -9.44
C ALA A 108 -14.30 -10.94 -9.36
N GLY A 109 -13.28 -11.58 -9.91
CA GLY A 109 -11.92 -11.05 -9.96
C GLY A 109 -11.82 -9.78 -10.81
N ALA A 110 -12.49 -9.77 -11.98
CA ALA A 110 -12.56 -8.59 -12.83
C ALA A 110 -13.27 -7.42 -12.12
N THR A 111 -14.40 -7.68 -11.45
CA THR A 111 -15.11 -6.66 -10.65
C THR A 111 -14.24 -6.14 -9.50
N GLN A 112 -13.54 -7.02 -8.78
CA GLN A 112 -12.61 -6.61 -7.72
C GLN A 112 -11.50 -5.70 -8.26
N ARG A 113 -10.90 -6.04 -9.41
CA ARG A 113 -9.87 -5.21 -10.07
C ARG A 113 -10.44 -3.87 -10.54
N MET A 114 -11.65 -3.84 -11.07
CA MET A 114 -12.32 -2.61 -11.48
C MET A 114 -12.49 -1.67 -10.29
N VAL A 115 -13.01 -2.17 -9.16
CA VAL A 115 -13.16 -1.38 -7.93
C VAL A 115 -11.82 -0.85 -7.42
N GLN A 116 -10.77 -1.68 -7.45
CA GLN A 116 -9.40 -1.24 -7.08
C GLN A 116 -8.91 -0.10 -7.99
N ASN A 117 -9.07 -0.24 -9.31
CA ASN A 117 -8.64 0.78 -10.27
C ASN A 117 -9.41 2.10 -10.09
N ILE A 118 -10.72 2.05 -9.83
CA ILE A 118 -11.52 3.24 -9.49
C ILE A 118 -10.96 3.92 -8.24
N GLY A 119 -10.66 3.15 -7.19
CA GLY A 119 -10.06 3.67 -5.96
C GLY A 119 -8.70 4.34 -6.20
N ILE A 120 -7.82 3.71 -6.99
CA ILE A 120 -6.51 4.26 -7.34
C ILE A 120 -6.67 5.55 -8.15
N ALA A 121 -7.56 5.58 -9.14
CA ALA A 121 -7.82 6.75 -9.96
C ALA A 121 -8.34 7.92 -9.11
N PHE A 122 -9.32 7.65 -8.24
CA PHE A 122 -9.88 8.64 -7.33
C PHE A 122 -8.82 9.19 -6.37
N TYR A 123 -8.07 8.32 -5.68
CA TYR A 123 -6.98 8.72 -4.79
C TYR A 123 -5.92 9.57 -5.51
N THR A 124 -5.52 9.16 -6.71
CA THR A 124 -4.50 9.87 -7.50
C THR A 124 -5.00 11.25 -7.91
N ALA A 125 -6.25 11.37 -8.35
CA ALA A 125 -6.86 12.65 -8.72
C ALA A 125 -6.92 13.61 -7.52
N VAL A 126 -7.43 13.15 -6.37
CA VAL A 126 -7.51 13.94 -5.14
C VAL A 126 -6.10 14.37 -4.68
N THR A 127 -5.15 13.44 -4.62
CA THR A 127 -3.77 13.74 -4.19
C THR A 127 -3.09 14.75 -5.12
N SER A 128 -3.29 14.61 -6.44
CA SER A 128 -2.74 15.56 -7.43
C SER A 128 -3.30 16.97 -7.25
N LEU A 129 -4.61 17.10 -6.96
CA LEU A 129 -5.22 18.40 -6.65
C LEU A 129 -4.59 19.06 -5.42
N PHE A 130 -4.38 18.30 -4.33
CA PHE A 130 -3.71 18.81 -3.14
C PHE A 130 -2.26 19.25 -3.42
N ILE A 131 -1.50 18.43 -4.15
CA ILE A 131 -0.12 18.76 -4.51
C ILE A 131 -0.07 20.02 -5.38
N SER A 132 -0.93 20.12 -6.40
CA SER A 132 -1.01 21.27 -7.30
C SER A 132 -1.33 22.58 -6.55
N ASN A 133 -2.34 22.55 -5.67
CA ASN A 133 -2.71 23.72 -4.86
C ASN A 133 -1.59 24.13 -3.88
N SER A 134 -0.91 23.17 -3.26
CA SER A 134 0.24 23.47 -2.39
C SER A 134 1.41 24.09 -3.17
N SER A 135 1.70 23.58 -4.37
CA SER A 135 2.77 24.11 -5.22
C SER A 135 2.48 25.50 -5.77
N ASN A 136 1.22 25.86 -5.98
CA ASN A 136 0.84 27.21 -6.40
C ASN A 136 0.92 28.23 -5.25
N SER A 137 0.72 27.78 -4.00
CA SER A 137 0.83 28.63 -2.83
C SER A 137 2.29 29.01 -2.52
N ASP A 138 3.25 28.12 -2.81
CA ASP A 138 4.70 28.38 -2.68
C ASP A 138 5.25 29.40 -3.72
N LYS A 139 4.46 29.80 -4.72
CA LYS A 139 4.88 30.72 -5.82
C LYS A 139 4.41 32.17 -5.65
N LEU A 140 3.62 32.46 -4.61
CA LEU A 140 3.13 33.80 -4.25
C LEU A 140 3.88 34.33 -3.02
#